data_AF-A0A401NN75-F1
#
_entry.id   AF-A0A401NN75-F1
#
_cell.length_a   1.000
_cell.length_b   1.000
_cell.length_c   1.000
_cell.angle_alpha   90.00
_cell.angle_beta   90.00
_cell.angle_gamma   90.00
#
_symmetry.space_group_name_H-M   'P 1'
#
loop_
_entity.id
_entity.type
_entity.pdbx_description
1 polymer ?
#
loop_
_entity_poly.entity_id
_entity_poly.type
_entity_poly.pdbx_seq_one_letter_code
_entity_poly.pdbx_strand_id
1 'polypeptide(L)'
;MTLTERIREKISQAFYNHGLLCASYPIPIILFTAVCILTCCYPLLKLPLPGTGPVEFTTPVKDYSIPPLEPNPRHTDQSDRPDWYIGSPVAYIQQIFVKAIVSPWNKNLIAVDVFRAPLSRVFQLVEEVRNHVFQDSTGTKGLESVCLQVTDLLPGLKKLRRLLPEHGCLLISPANFWKNDRDHFDSDLDIIRTIHQYEPKTLQTSASLKGSFDF
;
A
#
# COMPACT_ATOMS: atom_id res chain seq x y z
N MET A 1 -52.87 18.66 -37.38
CA MET A 1 -52.23 17.89 -36.31
C MET A 1 -50.85 17.48 -36.79
N THR A 2 -49.81 18.01 -36.16
CA THR A 2 -48.42 17.74 -36.57
C THR A 2 -47.99 16.35 -36.07
N LEU A 3 -47.02 15.71 -36.75
CA LEU A 3 -46.51 14.39 -36.37
C LEU A 3 -46.06 14.36 -34.91
N THR A 4 -45.42 15.43 -34.45
CA THR A 4 -44.93 15.62 -33.08
C THR A 4 -46.06 15.64 -32.05
N GLU A 5 -47.20 16.29 -32.35
CA GLU A 5 -48.37 16.30 -31.46
C GLU A 5 -48.94 14.90 -31.29
N ARG A 6 -49.03 14.14 -32.38
CA ARG A 6 -49.54 12.76 -32.37
C ARG A 6 -48.61 11.81 -31.61
N ILE A 7 -47.30 12.00 -31.74
CA ILE A 7 -46.30 11.23 -30.97
C ILE A 7 -46.42 11.58 -29.49
N ARG A 8 -46.50 12.87 -29.15
CA ARG A 8 -46.63 13.34 -27.76
C ARG A 8 -47.88 12.76 -27.09
N GLU A 9 -49.01 12.75 -27.79
CA GLU A 9 -50.27 12.22 -27.29
C GLU A 9 -50.21 10.70 -27.07
N LYS A 10 -49.59 9.95 -27.99
CA LYS A 10 -49.36 8.52 -27.80
C LYS A 10 -48.44 8.21 -26.63
N ILE A 11 -47.38 8.99 -26.45
CA ILE A 11 -46.44 8.84 -25.33
C ILE A 11 -47.15 9.16 -24.01
N SER A 12 -47.91 10.26 -23.94
CA SER A 12 -48.64 10.62 -22.73
C SER A 12 -49.69 9.59 -22.36
N GLN A 13 -50.40 9.04 -23.36
CA GLN A 13 -51.38 7.99 -23.13
C GLN A 13 -50.71 6.69 -22.66
N ALA A 14 -49.54 6.34 -23.21
CA ALA A 14 -48.77 5.17 -22.78
C ALA A 14 -48.28 5.29 -21.32
N PHE A 15 -47.72 6.44 -20.94
CA PHE A 15 -47.29 6.68 -19.56
C PHE A 15 -48.45 6.76 -18.58
N TYR A 16 -49.57 7.36 -18.98
CA TYR A 16 -50.77 7.42 -18.15
C TYR A 16 -51.33 6.02 -17.89
N ASN A 17 -51.46 5.19 -18.94
CA ASN A 17 -51.93 3.81 -18.81
C ASN A 17 -50.97 2.95 -17.98
N HIS A 18 -49.66 3.13 -18.15
CA HIS A 18 -48.66 2.43 -17.35
C HIS A 18 -48.71 2.85 -15.87
N GLY A 19 -48.82 4.15 -15.60
CA GLY A 19 -48.96 4.69 -14.25
C GLY A 19 -50.24 4.22 -13.56
N LEU A 20 -51.36 4.16 -14.31
CA LEU A 20 -52.62 3.63 -13.82
C LEU A 20 -52.50 2.15 -13.44
N LEU A 21 -51.84 1.33 -14.26
CA LEU A 21 -51.53 -0.08 -13.94
C LEU A 21 -50.69 -0.20 -12.66
N CYS A 22 -49.67 0.64 -12.50
CA CYS A 22 -48.85 0.71 -11.29
C CYS A 22 -49.64 1.08 -10.03
N ALA A 23 -50.63 1.98 -10.16
CA ALA A 23 -51.47 2.40 -9.05
C ALA A 23 -52.59 1.39 -8.71
N SER A 24 -53.16 0.72 -9.72
CA SER A 24 -54.23 -0.27 -9.53
C SER A 24 -53.72 -1.61 -8.98
N TYR A 25 -52.48 -2.00 -9.28
CA TYR A 25 -51.89 -3.27 -8.84
C TYR A 25 -50.51 -3.09 -8.20
N PRO A 26 -50.41 -2.36 -7.07
CA PRO A 26 -49.12 -1.98 -6.49
C PRO A 26 -48.33 -3.20 -5.95
N ILE A 27 -49.00 -4.13 -5.28
CA ILE A 27 -48.37 -5.30 -4.66
C ILE A 27 -47.66 -6.22 -5.68
N PRO A 28 -48.32 -6.72 -6.75
CA PRO A 28 -47.65 -7.60 -7.70
C PRO A 28 -46.53 -6.90 -8.48
N ILE A 29 -46.66 -5.60 -8.74
CA ILE A 29 -45.63 -4.82 -9.45
C ILE A 29 -44.40 -4.64 -8.58
N ILE A 30 -44.57 -4.33 -7.28
CA ILE A 30 -43.45 -4.25 -6.32
C ILE A 30 -42.76 -5.61 -6.16
N LEU A 31 -43.54 -6.70 -6.11
CA LEU A 31 -42.97 -8.05 -6.00
C LEU A 31 -42.14 -8.42 -7.24
N PHE A 32 -42.65 -8.11 -8.43
CA PHE A 32 -41.92 -8.33 -9.68
C PHE A 32 -40.63 -7.49 -9.76
N THR A 33 -40.68 -6.21 -9.40
CA THR A 33 -39.47 -5.36 -9.41
C THR A 33 -38.45 -5.81 -8.38
N ALA A 34 -38.87 -6.23 -7.19
CA ALA A 34 -37.99 -6.79 -6.18
C ALA A 34 -37.28 -8.06 -6.67
N VAL A 35 -38.00 -8.98 -7.32
CA VAL A 35 -37.41 -10.19 -7.92
C VAL A 35 -36.38 -9.83 -9.00
N CYS A 36 -36.69 -8.86 -9.87
CA CYS A 36 -35.76 -8.38 -10.89
C CYS A 36 -34.49 -7.74 -10.30
N ILE A 37 -34.63 -6.96 -9.23
CA ILE A 37 -33.46 -6.37 -8.53
C ILE A 37 -32.63 -7.49 -7.91
N LEU A 38 -33.25 -8.44 -7.21
CA LEU A 38 -32.54 -9.55 -6.57
C LEU A 38 -31.81 -10.44 -7.58
N THR A 39 -32.41 -10.76 -8.73
CA THR A 39 -31.73 -11.53 -9.78
C THR A 39 -30.58 -10.77 -10.43
N CYS A 40 -30.73 -9.46 -10.67
CA CYS A 40 -29.65 -8.61 -11.15
C CYS A 40 -28.51 -8.44 -10.11
N CYS A 41 -28.84 -8.46 -8.81
CA CYS A 41 -27.87 -8.34 -7.73
C CYS A 41 -27.25 -9.67 -7.27
N TYR A 42 -27.88 -10.81 -7.57
CA TYR A 42 -27.35 -12.15 -7.29
C TYR A 42 -25.90 -12.38 -7.77
N PRO A 43 -25.49 -11.97 -8.99
CA PRO A 43 -24.09 -12.13 -9.42
C PRO A 43 -23.10 -11.34 -8.56
N LEU A 44 -23.51 -10.27 -7.87
CA LEU A 44 -22.61 -9.53 -6.98
C LEU A 44 -22.20 -10.34 -5.74
N LEU A 45 -23.03 -11.30 -5.30
CA LEU A 45 -22.71 -12.19 -4.17
C LEU A 45 -21.67 -13.26 -4.55
N LYS A 46 -21.51 -13.51 -5.85
CA LYS A 46 -20.58 -14.50 -6.40
C LYS A 46 -19.42 -13.86 -7.15
N LEU A 47 -19.31 -12.53 -7.13
CA LEU A 47 -18.07 -11.89 -7.55
C LEU A 47 -17.00 -12.28 -6.52
N PRO A 48 -15.98 -13.07 -6.89
CA PRO A 48 -14.75 -13.03 -6.14
C PRO A 48 -14.26 -11.60 -6.36
N LEU A 49 -14.58 -10.68 -5.44
CA LEU A 49 -13.89 -9.41 -5.38
C LEU A 49 -12.42 -9.83 -5.29
N PRO A 50 -11.61 -9.64 -6.35
CA PRO A 50 -10.20 -9.91 -6.23
C PRO A 50 -9.76 -8.85 -5.25
N GLY A 51 -9.68 -9.24 -3.98
CA GLY A 51 -8.91 -8.50 -3.01
C GLY A 51 -7.50 -8.57 -3.55
N THR A 52 -7.13 -7.63 -4.40
CA THR A 52 -5.76 -7.33 -4.81
C THR A 52 -4.98 -6.74 -3.62
N GLY A 53 -5.30 -7.20 -2.41
CA GLY A 53 -4.52 -6.94 -1.23
C GLY A 53 -3.26 -7.79 -1.32
N PRO A 54 -2.12 -7.28 -0.89
CA PRO A 54 -0.93 -8.11 -0.74
C PRO A 54 -1.27 -9.30 0.18
N VAL A 55 -1.02 -10.51 -0.29
CA VAL A 55 -1.17 -11.72 0.52
C VAL A 55 0.07 -11.83 1.40
N GLU A 56 -0.12 -11.78 2.71
CA GLU A 56 0.94 -11.95 3.68
C GLU A 56 1.07 -13.44 4.02
N PHE A 57 2.31 -13.94 4.05
CA PHE A 57 2.61 -15.27 4.55
C PHE A 57 3.77 -15.21 5.52
N THR A 58 3.54 -15.72 6.72
CA THR A 58 4.50 -15.65 7.82
C THR A 58 5.02 -17.05 8.12
N THR A 59 6.34 -17.19 8.17
CA THR A 59 7.00 -18.43 8.57
C THR A 59 7.70 -18.26 9.91
N PRO A 60 7.82 -19.33 10.71
CA PRO A 60 8.70 -19.31 11.88
C PRO A 60 10.14 -18.99 11.47
N VAL A 61 10.84 -18.19 12.28
CA VAL A 61 12.25 -17.83 12.03
C VAL A 61 13.18 -19.03 12.28
N LYS A 62 12.84 -19.88 13.26
CA LYS A 62 13.58 -21.12 13.54
C LYS A 62 13.23 -22.16 12.49
N ASP A 63 14.24 -22.86 12.01
CA ASP A 63 14.11 -23.94 11.02
C ASP A 63 13.52 -23.49 9.67
N TYR A 64 13.65 -22.19 9.37
CA TYR A 64 13.30 -21.66 8.07
C TYR A 64 14.17 -22.28 6.97
N SER A 65 13.51 -22.90 5.99
CA SER A 65 14.14 -23.45 4.78
C SER A 65 13.49 -22.85 3.55
N ILE A 66 14.32 -22.46 2.58
CA ILE A 66 13.87 -21.92 1.29
C ILE A 66 12.98 -22.96 0.59
N PRO A 67 11.77 -22.56 0.12
CA PRO A 67 10.91 -23.44 -0.66
C PRO A 67 11.62 -24.00 -1.92
N PRO A 68 11.37 -25.25 -2.29
CA PRO A 68 11.88 -25.79 -3.55
C PRO A 68 11.31 -25.01 -4.74
N LEU A 69 12.06 -24.93 -5.85
CA LEU A 69 11.64 -24.25 -7.07
C LEU A 69 10.51 -24.98 -7.81
N GLU A 70 10.36 -26.28 -7.59
CA GLU A 70 9.29 -27.08 -8.16
C GLU A 70 8.35 -27.57 -7.07
N PRO A 71 7.01 -27.42 -7.25
CA PRO A 71 6.04 -27.96 -6.32
C PRO A 71 6.11 -29.49 -6.37
N ASN A 72 6.54 -30.10 -5.27
CA ASN A 72 6.66 -31.56 -5.20
C ASN A 72 5.24 -32.16 -5.07
N PRO A 73 4.72 -32.90 -6.07
CA PRO A 73 3.35 -33.42 -6.06
C PRO A 73 3.09 -34.48 -4.98
N ARG A 74 4.11 -34.90 -4.22
CA ARG A 74 4.01 -35.88 -3.14
C ARG A 74 3.86 -35.26 -1.74
N HIS A 75 3.98 -33.94 -1.61
CA HIS A 75 3.84 -33.22 -0.33
C HIS A 75 2.55 -32.40 -0.32
N THR A 76 1.42 -33.05 -0.56
CA THR A 76 0.10 -32.42 -0.61
C THR A 76 -0.53 -32.19 0.77
N ASP A 77 0.03 -32.79 1.83
CA ASP A 77 -0.62 -32.85 3.14
C ASP A 77 0.04 -31.97 4.23
N GLN A 78 1.02 -31.13 3.89
CA GLN A 78 1.73 -30.36 4.92
C GLN A 78 2.32 -29.05 4.41
N SER A 79 1.49 -28.08 4.07
CA SER A 79 1.88 -26.70 4.32
C SER A 79 0.69 -25.75 4.18
N ASP A 80 0.48 -24.92 5.19
CA ASP A 80 -0.25 -23.64 5.09
C ASP A 80 0.45 -22.63 4.15
N ARG A 81 1.34 -23.10 3.25
CA ARG A 81 2.18 -22.29 2.38
C ARG A 81 1.40 -21.95 1.10
N PRO A 82 1.39 -20.67 0.69
CA PRO A 82 0.75 -20.26 -0.55
C PRO A 82 1.48 -20.76 -1.80
N ASP A 83 0.72 -21.02 -2.86
CA ASP A 83 1.23 -21.45 -4.17
C ASP A 83 2.21 -20.47 -4.80
N TRP A 84 2.13 -19.18 -4.45
CA TRP A 84 3.04 -18.15 -4.97
C TRP A 84 4.42 -18.15 -4.30
N TYR A 85 4.58 -18.81 -3.15
CA TYR A 85 5.83 -18.76 -2.37
C TYR A 85 6.78 -19.89 -2.77
N ILE A 86 7.45 -19.68 -3.91
CA ILE A 86 8.35 -20.64 -4.56
C ILE A 86 9.78 -20.07 -4.62
N GLY A 87 10.78 -20.88 -4.27
CA GLY A 87 12.19 -20.50 -4.33
C GLY A 87 12.63 -19.46 -3.27
N SER A 88 13.83 -18.91 -3.46
CA SER A 88 14.39 -17.90 -2.56
C SER A 88 13.61 -16.58 -2.66
N PRO A 89 13.42 -15.85 -1.55
CA PRO A 89 12.91 -14.48 -1.59
C PRO A 89 13.71 -13.59 -2.54
N VAL A 90 13.02 -12.66 -3.20
CA VAL A 90 13.64 -11.66 -4.08
C VAL A 90 14.59 -10.74 -3.31
N ALA A 91 14.20 -10.36 -2.09
CA ALA A 91 15.01 -9.53 -1.20
C ALA A 91 14.64 -9.78 0.27
N TYR A 92 15.55 -9.44 1.16
CA TYR A 92 15.31 -9.38 2.59
C TYR A 92 15.18 -7.92 3.02
N ILE A 93 14.19 -7.62 3.86
CA ILE A 93 13.95 -6.27 4.37
C ILE A 93 14.43 -6.22 5.83
N GLN A 94 15.47 -5.43 6.08
CA GLN A 94 15.92 -5.11 7.43
C GLN A 94 15.43 -3.70 7.77
N GLN A 95 14.63 -3.57 8.83
CA GLN A 95 14.15 -2.29 9.33
C GLN A 95 14.81 -1.92 10.65
N ILE A 96 15.09 -0.63 10.83
CA ILE A 96 15.59 -0.06 12.09
C ILE A 96 14.58 1.00 12.54
N PHE A 97 13.92 0.74 13.66
CA PHE A 97 12.96 1.68 14.25
C PHE A 97 13.64 2.48 15.36
N VAL A 98 13.74 3.79 15.15
CA VAL A 98 14.30 4.72 16.15
C VAL A 98 13.14 5.44 16.83
N LYS A 99 13.10 5.35 18.16
CA LYS A 99 12.19 6.13 19.01
C LYS A 99 13.03 7.12 19.81
N ALA A 100 12.61 8.39 19.82
CA ALA A 100 13.31 9.45 20.51
C ALA A 100 12.36 10.24 21.41
N ILE A 101 12.93 10.80 22.48
CA ILE A 101 12.24 11.68 23.43
C ILE A 101 13.13 12.91 23.61
N VAL A 102 12.53 14.10 23.63
CA VAL A 102 13.24 15.35 23.90
C VAL A 102 13.06 15.71 25.37
N SER A 103 14.17 15.78 26.10
CA SER A 103 14.21 16.13 27.52
C SER A 103 15.52 16.85 27.87
N PRO A 104 15.50 17.92 28.70
CA PRO A 104 14.32 18.57 29.27
C PRO A 104 13.61 19.48 28.26
N TRP A 105 12.28 19.53 28.30
CA TRP A 105 11.50 20.49 27.52
C TRP A 105 11.49 21.86 28.22
N ASN A 106 11.86 22.92 27.49
CA ASN A 106 11.86 24.29 28.01
C ASN A 106 11.00 25.21 27.12
N LYS A 107 10.66 26.40 27.64
CA LYS A 107 9.76 27.36 26.97
C LYS A 107 10.32 27.98 25.69
N ASN A 108 11.63 27.85 25.44
CA ASN A 108 12.28 28.40 24.26
C ASN A 108 12.26 27.41 23.08
N LEU A 109 11.84 26.16 23.30
CA LEU A 109 11.70 25.16 22.25
C LEU A 109 10.37 25.31 21.52
N ILE A 110 10.43 25.19 20.20
CA ILE A 110 9.27 25.12 19.32
C ILE A 110 9.02 23.68 18.88
N ALA A 111 7.82 23.38 18.37
CA ALA A 111 7.45 22.02 17.95
C ALA A 111 8.43 21.41 16.94
N VAL A 112 9.05 22.22 16.08
CA VAL A 112 10.04 21.77 15.08
C VAL A 112 11.32 21.24 15.74
N ASP A 113 11.70 21.75 16.91
CA ASP A 113 12.90 21.31 17.63
C ASP A 113 12.76 19.86 18.13
N VAL A 114 11.53 19.41 18.38
CA VAL A 114 11.21 18.01 18.73
C VAL A 114 11.63 17.06 17.62
N PHE A 115 11.54 17.49 16.36
CA PHE A 115 11.83 16.65 15.21
C PHE A 115 13.27 16.81 14.73
N ARG A 116 13.81 18.04 14.73
CA ARG A 116 15.13 18.31 14.15
C ARG A 116 16.25 17.52 14.84
N ALA A 117 16.32 17.57 16.16
CA ALA A 117 17.41 16.90 16.88
C ALA A 117 17.38 15.37 16.71
N PRO A 118 16.23 14.67 16.90
CA PRO A 118 16.14 13.24 16.59
C PRO A 118 16.43 12.91 15.12
N LEU A 119 15.87 13.67 14.17
CA LEU A 119 16.10 13.41 12.75
C LEU A 119 17.57 13.59 12.38
N SER A 120 18.30 14.53 12.97
CA SER A 120 19.74 14.69 12.71
C SER A 120 20.57 13.43 12.99
N ARG A 121 20.09 12.51 13.85
CA ARG A 121 20.77 11.24 14.14
C ARG A 121 20.68 10.23 13.01
N VAL A 122 19.76 10.42 12.06
CA VAL A 122 19.62 9.54 10.91
C VAL A 122 20.89 9.50 10.06
N PHE A 123 21.58 10.63 9.90
CA PHE A 123 22.78 10.72 9.06
C PHE A 123 23.90 9.83 9.60
N GLN A 124 24.11 9.89 10.91
CA GLN A 124 25.06 9.02 11.60
C GLN A 124 24.66 7.54 11.45
N LEU A 125 23.39 7.21 11.66
CA LEU A 125 22.92 5.82 11.53
C LEU A 125 23.10 5.27 10.10
N VAL A 126 22.78 6.07 9.09
CA VAL A 126 22.94 5.71 7.68
C VAL A 126 24.41 5.49 7.34
N GLU A 127 25.30 6.33 7.86
CA GLU A 127 26.75 6.20 7.69
C GLU A 127 27.27 4.90 8.31
N GLU A 128 26.90 4.60 9.55
CA GLU A 128 27.26 3.35 10.24
C GLU A 128 26.77 2.11 9.50
N VAL A 129 25.52 2.13 9.00
CA VAL A 129 24.95 1.03 8.23
C VAL A 129 25.67 0.86 6.89
N ARG A 130 25.94 1.95 6.17
CA ARG A 130 26.61 1.93 4.86
C ARG A 130 28.06 1.44 4.98
N ASN A 131 28.77 1.90 6.01
CA ASN A 131 30.16 1.56 6.26
C ASN A 131 30.33 0.27 7.05
N HIS A 132 29.24 -0.44 7.36
CA HIS A 132 29.31 -1.70 8.07
C HIS A 132 30.06 -2.75 7.23
N VAL A 133 31.04 -3.37 7.89
CA VAL A 133 31.86 -4.43 7.33
C VAL A 133 31.76 -5.65 8.25
N PHE A 134 31.40 -6.77 7.65
CA PHE A 134 31.33 -8.06 8.32
C PHE A 134 32.47 -8.96 7.84
N GLN A 135 33.10 -9.69 8.76
CA GLN A 135 34.10 -10.70 8.42
C GLN A 135 33.53 -12.09 8.65
N ASP A 136 33.56 -12.90 7.60
CA ASP A 136 33.21 -14.31 7.65
C ASP A 136 34.43 -15.16 7.25
N SER A 137 34.32 -16.47 7.44
CA SER A 137 35.22 -17.50 6.90
C SER A 137 35.58 -17.32 5.42
N THR A 138 34.69 -16.69 4.65
CA THR A 138 34.87 -16.39 3.21
C THR A 138 35.55 -15.05 2.91
N GLY A 139 35.88 -14.25 3.93
CA GLY A 139 36.52 -12.96 3.82
C GLY A 139 35.68 -11.79 4.32
N THR A 140 36.18 -10.58 4.05
CA THR A 140 35.56 -9.31 4.45
C THR A 140 34.47 -8.91 3.45
N LYS A 141 33.24 -8.69 3.92
CA LYS A 141 32.07 -8.29 3.12
C LYS A 141 31.48 -6.98 3.64
N GLY A 142 31.40 -5.99 2.77
CA GLY A 142 30.67 -4.74 3.02
C GLY A 142 29.20 -4.84 2.58
N LEU A 143 28.38 -3.86 2.98
CA LEU A 143 26.96 -3.80 2.62
C LEU A 143 26.71 -3.88 1.10
N GLU A 144 27.58 -3.27 0.29
CA GLU A 144 27.48 -3.25 -1.18
C GLU A 144 27.45 -4.65 -1.81
N SER A 145 28.11 -5.62 -1.17
CA SER A 145 28.21 -6.99 -1.68
C SER A 145 26.96 -7.85 -1.41
N VAL A 146 26.05 -7.38 -0.54
CA VAL A 146 24.88 -8.17 -0.09
C VAL A 146 23.55 -7.45 -0.29
N CYS A 147 23.56 -6.14 -0.47
CA CYS A 147 22.36 -5.34 -0.60
C CYS A 147 21.63 -5.59 -1.93
N LEU A 148 20.33 -5.28 -1.96
CA LEU A 148 19.59 -5.20 -3.21
C LEU A 148 20.10 -4.00 -4.03
N GLN A 149 20.70 -4.28 -5.18
CA GLN A 149 21.22 -3.25 -6.10
C GLN A 149 20.09 -2.66 -6.94
N VAL A 150 20.01 -1.33 -6.96
CA VAL A 150 19.12 -0.57 -7.84
C VAL A 150 19.91 -0.22 -9.10
N THR A 151 19.42 -0.64 -10.26
CA THR A 151 20.04 -0.31 -11.55
C THR A 151 19.35 0.87 -12.22
N ASP A 152 18.01 0.88 -12.20
CA ASP A 152 17.17 1.94 -12.75
C ASP A 152 15.82 2.03 -12.02
N LEU A 153 15.25 3.23 -11.98
CA LEU A 153 13.91 3.45 -11.43
C LEU A 153 12.83 3.12 -12.47
N LEU A 154 11.81 2.38 -12.03
CA LEU A 154 10.64 2.09 -12.86
C LEU A 154 10.00 3.39 -13.37
N PRO A 155 9.44 3.42 -14.60
CA PRO A 155 8.87 4.63 -15.19
C PRO A 155 7.80 5.32 -14.33
N GLY A 156 7.03 4.56 -13.55
CA GLY A 156 6.01 5.07 -12.63
C GLY A 156 6.56 5.74 -11.36
N LEU A 157 7.82 5.49 -11.01
CA LEU A 157 8.48 6.01 -9.80
C LEU A 157 9.32 7.26 -10.08
N LYS A 158 9.23 7.85 -11.29
CA LYS A 158 9.98 9.07 -11.65
C LYS A 158 9.78 10.25 -10.69
N LYS A 159 8.62 10.35 -10.03
CA LYS A 159 8.37 11.39 -9.01
C LYS A 159 9.25 11.21 -7.75
N LEU A 160 9.60 9.98 -7.42
CA LEU A 160 10.45 9.62 -6.28
C LEU A 160 11.93 9.57 -6.65
N ARG A 161 12.31 9.91 -7.89
CA ARG A 161 13.69 9.95 -8.36
C ARG A 161 14.61 10.82 -7.50
N ARG A 162 14.05 11.87 -6.87
CA ARG A 162 14.82 12.74 -5.98
C ARG A 162 15.05 12.16 -4.58
N LEU A 163 14.32 11.11 -4.20
CA LEU A 163 14.37 10.48 -2.88
C LEU A 163 15.03 9.10 -2.92
N LEU A 164 14.73 8.30 -3.94
CA LEU A 164 15.26 6.96 -4.08
C LEU A 164 16.64 6.98 -4.74
N PRO A 165 17.56 6.07 -4.36
CA PRO A 165 18.84 5.94 -5.05
C PRO A 165 18.61 5.56 -6.51
N GLU A 166 19.30 6.22 -7.44
CA GLU A 166 19.27 5.87 -8.87
C GLU A 166 20.13 4.63 -9.14
N HIS A 167 21.26 4.51 -8.42
CA HIS A 167 22.21 3.42 -8.54
C HIS A 167 22.73 3.00 -7.15
N GLY A 168 23.20 1.76 -7.03
CA GLY A 168 23.81 1.23 -5.81
C GLY A 168 22.82 0.52 -4.88
N CYS A 169 23.16 0.38 -3.59
CA CYS A 169 22.29 -0.26 -2.62
C CYS A 169 20.97 0.47 -2.41
N LEU A 170 19.86 -0.28 -2.37
CA LEU A 170 18.59 0.21 -1.89
C LEU A 170 18.63 0.44 -0.37
N LEU A 171 18.90 1.68 0.03
CA LEU A 171 18.82 2.15 1.41
C LEU A 171 17.83 3.31 1.50
N ILE A 172 16.78 3.12 2.31
CA ILE A 172 15.71 4.10 2.48
C ILE A 172 15.74 4.59 3.92
N SER A 173 15.85 5.90 4.08
CA SER A 173 15.92 6.57 5.39
C SER A 173 15.28 7.96 5.33
N PRO A 174 14.96 8.58 6.48
CA PRO A 174 14.59 10.00 6.52
C PRO A 174 15.64 10.93 5.89
N ALA A 175 16.93 10.56 5.88
CA ALA A 175 18.01 11.37 5.30
C ALA A 175 17.80 11.61 3.79
N ASN A 176 17.06 10.73 3.11
CA ASN A 176 16.79 10.81 1.68
C ASN A 176 16.06 12.11 1.28
N PHE A 177 15.26 12.72 2.16
CA PHE A 177 14.63 14.03 1.90
C PHE A 177 15.65 15.14 1.63
N TRP A 178 16.83 15.03 2.24
CA TRP A 178 17.95 15.97 2.08
C TRP A 178 19.10 15.34 1.29
N LYS A 179 18.82 14.31 0.47
CA LYS A 179 19.83 13.62 -0.37
C LYS A 179 21.00 13.02 0.42
N ASN A 180 20.78 12.65 1.68
CA ASN A 180 21.83 12.21 2.60
C ASN A 180 22.92 13.27 2.85
N ASP A 181 22.61 14.55 2.62
CA ASP A 181 23.49 15.68 2.90
C ASP A 181 23.06 16.37 4.21
N ARG A 182 23.97 16.36 5.18
CA ARG A 182 23.72 16.94 6.50
C ARG A 182 23.67 18.47 6.45
N ASP A 183 24.51 19.11 5.64
CA ASP A 183 24.54 20.57 5.54
C ASP A 183 23.21 21.08 4.96
N HIS A 184 22.67 20.35 3.99
CA HIS A 184 21.36 20.66 3.43
C HIS A 184 20.24 20.53 4.48
N PHE A 185 20.28 19.52 5.34
CA PHE A 185 19.34 19.40 6.47
C PHE A 185 19.51 20.51 7.50
N ASP A 186 20.74 20.86 7.87
CA ASP A 186 21.02 21.89 8.85
C ASP A 186 20.59 23.29 8.34
N SER A 187 20.66 23.52 7.04
CA SER A 187 20.18 24.76 6.38
C SER A 187 18.66 24.83 6.15
N ASP A 188 17.94 23.71 6.22
CA ASP A 188 16.49 23.68 6.01
C ASP A 188 15.80 24.41 7.17
N LEU A 189 15.01 25.45 6.90
CA LEU A 189 14.29 26.22 7.91
C LEU A 189 12.97 25.55 8.35
N ASP A 190 12.38 24.70 7.52
CA ASP A 190 11.05 24.10 7.75
C ASP A 190 11.03 22.63 7.30
N ILE A 191 11.66 21.78 8.12
CA ILE A 191 11.77 20.33 7.90
C ILE A 191 10.41 19.63 7.77
N ILE A 192 9.36 20.16 8.42
CA ILE A 192 8.02 19.57 8.43
C ILE A 192 7.39 19.76 7.06
N ARG A 193 7.46 20.99 6.53
CA ARG A 193 7.00 21.27 5.17
C ARG A 193 7.77 20.45 4.13
N THR A 194 9.09 20.28 4.29
CA THR A 194 9.90 19.45 3.39
C THR A 194 9.41 18.01 3.34
N ILE A 195 9.12 17.40 4.50
CA ILE A 195 8.57 16.03 4.56
C ILE A 195 7.18 15.95 3.92
N HIS A 196 6.27 16.87 4.26
CA HIS A 196 4.89 16.85 3.76
C HIS A 196 4.77 17.09 2.25
N GLN A 197 5.76 17.69 1.59
CA GLN A 197 5.76 17.81 0.12
C GLN A 197 5.75 16.45 -0.59
N TYR A 198 6.28 15.42 0.06
CA TYR A 198 6.39 14.07 -0.48
C TYR A 198 5.36 13.11 0.10
N GLU A 199 4.60 13.54 1.11
CA GLU A 199 3.46 12.77 1.59
C GLU A 199 2.43 12.72 0.46
N PRO A 200 2.13 11.53 -0.10
CA PRO A 200 1.03 11.44 -1.04
C PRO A 200 -0.22 11.90 -0.29
N LYS A 201 -0.99 12.84 -0.86
CA LYS A 201 -2.40 13.00 -0.48
C LYS A 201 -2.98 11.60 -0.50
N THR A 202 -3.24 11.04 0.68
CA THR A 202 -3.57 9.64 0.94
C THR A 202 -4.00 8.91 -0.33
N LEU A 203 -3.13 8.02 -0.84
CA LEU A 203 -3.58 6.95 -1.72
C LEU A 203 -4.55 6.14 -0.87
N GLN A 204 -5.83 6.51 -0.93
CA GLN A 204 -6.92 5.81 -0.28
C GLN A 204 -6.95 4.41 -0.86
N THR A 205 -6.21 3.51 -0.23
CA THR A 205 -6.39 2.08 -0.39
C THR A 205 -7.62 1.78 0.45
N SER A 206 -8.76 1.71 -0.23
CA SER A 206 -10.05 1.42 0.36
C SER A 206 -10.03 0.06 1.09
N ALA A 207 -10.52 0.10 2.32
CA ALA A 207 -11.12 -0.96 3.12
C ALA A 207 -10.28 -2.23 3.42
N SER A 208 -9.68 -2.26 4.61
CA SER A 208 -9.63 -3.51 5.37
C SER A 208 -10.93 -3.61 6.17
N LEU A 209 -11.79 -4.56 5.82
CA LEU A 209 -12.87 -5.03 6.69
C LEU A 209 -12.20 -5.66 7.92
N LYS A 210 -12.11 -4.90 9.00
CA LYS A 210 -11.79 -5.39 10.32
C LYS A 210 -12.91 -6.35 10.72
N GLY A 211 -12.68 -7.65 10.50
CA GLY A 211 -13.54 -8.71 11.02
C GLY A 211 -13.65 -8.57 12.53
N SER A 212 -14.88 -8.69 13.02
CA SER A 212 -15.23 -8.74 14.44
C SER A 212 -14.33 -9.73 15.18
N PHE A 213 -13.60 -9.23 16.17
CA PHE A 213 -13.28 -10.04 17.34
C PHE A 213 -14.50 -9.93 18.25
N ASP A 214 -15.33 -10.97 18.25
CA ASP A 214 -16.29 -11.21 19.32
C ASP A 214 -15.51 -11.53 20.61
N PHE A 215 -15.89 -10.86 21.70
CA PHE A 215 -15.53 -11.23 23.08
C PHE A 215 -16.52 -12.25 23.60
#